data_AF-A0A9K3PNG0-F1
#
_entry.id   AF-A0A9K3PNG0-F1
#
_cell.length_a   1.000
_cell.length_b   1.000
_cell.length_c   1.000
_cell.angle_alpha   90.00
_cell.angle_beta   90.00
_cell.angle_gamma   90.00
#
_symmetry.space_group_name_H-M   'P 1'
#
loop_
_entity.id
_entity.type
_entity.pdbx_description
1 polymer ?
#
loop_
_entity_poly.entity_id
_entity_poly.type
_entity_poly.pdbx_seq_one_letter_code
_entity_poly.pdbx_strand_id
1 'polypeptide(L)'
;MAKSKSKKKTFPRPVKTREDDAETDEEPDDLLLTLSVDPTMDLSSTRIILTGLSLVGIGMLGFYYIPGLMVADVDVAADDDEPSKNGDRWINAFYCSAISLTTVGFGDICPANPDFLGRVFLTILPLFGLGFFCGPVLSIASSWTSQVPGGAVALGTLTIAVAVSALTALEDMSISDAIHLTVITGTTIGYGDVTVKTDEGRLFLAIYAILICGMFGAVLDVSKTLLEALCQTPAPKKRRAVNKKKRD
;
A
#
# COMPACT_ATOMS: atom_id res chain seq x y z
N MET A 1 59.63 56.33 19.59
CA MET A 1 59.31 57.75 19.95
C MET A 1 57.81 57.96 19.81
N ALA A 2 57.22 58.82 20.65
CA ALA A 2 55.77 59.06 20.70
C ALA A 2 55.37 60.44 20.17
N LYS A 3 54.16 60.54 19.60
CA LYS A 3 53.19 61.68 19.64
C LYS A 3 52.10 61.43 18.58
N SER A 4 50.84 61.90 18.65
CA SER A 4 49.94 62.33 19.74
C SER A 4 48.79 63.13 19.11
N LYS A 5 47.55 62.62 19.19
CA LYS A 5 46.26 63.35 19.31
C LYS A 5 45.82 64.34 18.20
N SER A 6 44.58 64.17 17.74
CA SER A 6 43.55 65.23 17.84
C SER A 6 42.11 64.68 17.86
N LYS A 7 41.15 65.48 18.37
CA LYS A 7 39.69 65.22 18.55
C LYS A 7 38.94 66.57 18.37
N LYS A 8 37.61 66.74 18.38
CA LYS A 8 36.41 66.00 18.89
C LYS A 8 35.15 66.56 18.18
N LYS A 9 34.02 65.82 18.23
CA LYS A 9 32.56 66.25 18.27
C LYS A 9 31.73 65.53 17.16
N THR A 10 30.68 64.70 17.32
CA THR A 10 29.44 64.61 18.16
C THR A 10 28.36 65.65 17.79
N PHE A 11 27.06 65.34 17.60
CA PHE A 11 26.17 64.16 17.83
C PHE A 11 24.92 64.26 16.87
N PRO A 12 23.77 63.50 16.91
CA PRO A 12 23.26 62.49 17.85
C PRO A 12 22.71 61.16 17.22
N ARG A 13 22.13 60.26 18.05
CA ARG A 13 21.45 59.00 17.66
C ARG A 13 19.91 59.16 17.58
N PRO A 14 19.21 58.18 16.98
CA PRO A 14 17.96 57.66 17.54
C PRO A 14 18.12 56.25 18.14
N VAL A 15 17.20 55.89 19.03
CA VAL A 15 17.16 54.65 19.83
C VAL A 15 16.15 53.67 19.26
N LYS A 16 16.47 52.37 19.27
CA LYS A 16 15.56 51.23 19.53
C LYS A 16 16.41 50.16 20.23
N THR A 17 16.30 50.05 21.56
CA THR A 17 15.48 49.06 22.28
C THR A 17 15.90 47.63 21.97
N ARG A 18 16.38 46.97 23.02
CA ARG A 18 16.78 45.57 23.11
C ARG A 18 15.71 44.91 23.95
N GLU A 19 15.12 43.85 23.41
CA GLU A 19 14.32 42.85 24.12
C GLU A 19 15.14 41.55 23.88
N ASP A 20 15.68 40.84 24.88
CA ASP A 20 15.01 40.18 26.01
C ASP A 20 13.97 39.20 25.42
N ASP A 21 14.04 37.86 25.54
CA ASP A 21 14.80 37.00 26.45
C ASP A 21 14.99 35.55 25.88
N ALA A 22 15.73 34.74 26.64
CA ALA A 22 15.55 33.28 26.80
C ALA A 22 15.55 32.38 25.54
N GLU A 23 16.73 31.85 25.25
CA GLU A 23 16.90 30.56 24.58
C GLU A 23 16.47 29.46 25.57
N THR A 24 15.20 29.04 25.52
CA THR A 24 14.66 27.93 26.32
C THR A 24 14.95 26.60 25.63
N ASP A 25 15.45 25.64 26.41
CA ASP A 25 15.62 24.25 25.98
C ASP A 25 14.27 23.63 25.53
N GLU A 26 14.11 23.42 24.23
CA GLU A 26 13.07 22.54 23.68
C GLU A 26 13.75 21.32 23.04
N GLU A 27 13.84 20.22 23.79
CA GLU A 27 13.92 18.87 23.20
C GLU A 27 12.52 18.46 22.69
N PRO A 28 12.34 18.30 21.37
CA PRO A 28 11.45 17.23 20.92
C PRO A 28 11.97 16.42 19.71
N ASP A 29 13.22 16.62 19.27
CA ASP A 29 13.72 16.03 18.02
C ASP A 29 14.18 14.55 18.13
N ASP A 30 14.54 14.07 19.32
CA ASP A 30 15.03 12.69 19.52
C ASP A 30 13.93 11.62 19.32
N LEU A 31 12.67 11.96 19.56
CA LEU A 31 11.55 11.02 19.36
C LEU A 31 11.25 10.77 17.87
N LEU A 32 11.54 11.74 17.00
CA LEU A 32 11.46 11.55 15.54
C LEU A 32 12.71 10.87 14.98
N LEU A 33 13.88 11.10 15.57
CA LEU A 33 15.12 10.42 15.17
C LEU A 33 15.12 8.92 15.50
N THR A 34 14.51 8.49 16.61
CA THR A 34 14.37 7.05 16.93
C THR A 34 13.39 6.30 16.02
N LEU A 35 12.53 7.02 15.29
CA LEU A 35 11.69 6.49 14.20
C LEU A 35 12.37 6.54 12.83
N SER A 36 13.64 6.98 12.74
CA SER A 36 14.43 6.78 11.53
C SER A 36 14.78 5.30 11.40
N VAL A 37 13.88 4.56 10.74
CA VAL A 37 14.17 3.20 10.25
C VAL A 37 15.40 3.31 9.35
N ASP A 38 16.50 2.72 9.80
CA ASP A 38 17.80 2.82 9.15
C ASP A 38 17.67 2.34 7.69
N PRO A 39 17.80 3.22 6.68
CA PRO A 39 17.48 2.91 5.28
C PRO A 39 18.48 1.95 4.62
N THR A 40 19.43 1.44 5.42
CA THR A 40 20.45 0.46 5.05
C THR A 40 20.14 -0.96 5.52
N MET A 41 19.09 -1.18 6.33
CA MET A 41 18.65 -2.52 6.70
C MET A 41 17.88 -3.18 5.55
N ASP A 42 18.58 -4.02 4.78
CA ASP A 42 17.93 -4.98 3.88
C ASP A 42 16.93 -5.85 4.66
N LEU A 43 15.63 -5.56 4.50
CA LEU A 43 14.59 -6.44 5.02
C LEU A 43 14.67 -7.78 4.29
N SER A 44 15.27 -8.77 4.96
CA SER A 44 15.32 -10.17 4.50
C SER A 44 13.93 -10.58 4.01
N SER A 45 13.81 -10.90 2.71
CA SER A 45 12.55 -11.23 2.06
C SER A 45 11.81 -12.36 2.77
N THR A 46 12.55 -13.30 3.36
CA THR A 46 12.04 -14.36 4.23
C THR A 46 11.23 -13.84 5.42
N ARG A 47 11.68 -12.75 6.07
CA ARG A 47 10.96 -12.14 7.21
C ARG A 47 9.70 -11.41 6.74
N ILE A 48 9.75 -10.72 5.59
CA ILE A 48 8.56 -10.10 5.00
C ILE A 48 7.50 -11.15 4.67
N ILE A 49 7.89 -12.24 3.98
CA ILE A 49 7.00 -13.34 3.63
C ILE A 49 6.44 -14.00 4.90
N LEU A 50 7.26 -14.24 5.92
CA LEU A 50 6.82 -14.82 7.19
C LEU A 50 5.81 -13.93 7.92
N THR A 51 6.01 -12.61 7.93
CA THR A 51 5.07 -11.63 8.50
C THR A 51 3.76 -11.55 7.69
N GLY A 52 3.84 -11.60 6.36
CA GLY A 52 2.65 -11.65 5.50
C GLY A 52 1.84 -12.93 5.72
N LEU A 53 2.51 -14.08 5.77
CA LEU A 53 1.87 -15.38 6.06
C LEU A 53 1.30 -15.44 7.48
N SER A 54 1.96 -14.87 8.48
CA SER A 54 1.42 -14.83 9.84
C SER A 54 0.22 -13.89 9.96
N LEU A 55 0.20 -12.74 9.26
CA LEU A 55 -0.97 -11.87 9.15
C LEU A 55 -2.16 -12.58 8.50
N VAL A 56 -1.95 -13.28 7.37
CA VAL A 56 -3.00 -14.08 6.72
C VAL A 56 -3.47 -15.22 7.63
N GLY A 57 -2.56 -15.88 8.35
CA GLY A 57 -2.91 -16.91 9.33
C GLY A 57 -3.75 -16.37 10.51
N ILE A 58 -3.35 -15.22 11.08
CA ILE A 58 -4.09 -14.54 12.16
C ILE A 58 -5.48 -14.10 11.67
N GLY A 59 -5.56 -13.53 10.46
CA GLY A 59 -6.82 -13.13 9.85
C GLY A 59 -7.74 -14.34 9.61
N MET A 60 -7.23 -15.41 9.01
CA MET A 60 -7.95 -16.66 8.77
C MET A 60 -8.47 -17.29 10.07
N LEU A 61 -7.65 -17.33 11.13
CA LEU A 61 -8.08 -17.81 12.45
C LEU A 61 -9.15 -16.89 13.05
N GLY A 62 -9.04 -15.56 12.89
CA GLY A 62 -10.06 -14.61 13.34
C GLY A 62 -11.40 -14.81 12.64
N PHE A 63 -11.42 -14.89 11.31
CA PHE A 63 -12.62 -15.20 10.52
C PHE A 63 -13.22 -16.58 10.84
N TYR A 64 -12.39 -17.57 11.18
CA TYR A 64 -12.85 -18.91 11.55
C TYR A 64 -13.44 -18.99 12.97
N TYR A 65 -12.82 -18.33 13.96
CA TYR A 65 -13.22 -18.48 15.37
C TYR A 65 -14.19 -17.42 15.90
N ILE A 66 -14.27 -16.23 15.30
CA ILE A 66 -15.19 -15.18 15.75
C ILE A 66 -16.55 -15.38 15.05
N PRO A 67 -17.63 -15.71 15.80
CA PRO A 67 -18.94 -15.96 15.20
C PRO A 67 -19.51 -14.68 14.58
N GLY A 68 -20.31 -14.84 13.53
CA GLY A 68 -21.01 -13.73 12.86
C GLY A 68 -20.11 -12.84 11.98
N LEU A 69 -18.80 -13.15 11.87
CA LEU A 69 -17.95 -12.54 10.85
C LEU A 69 -18.27 -13.05 9.44
N MET A 70 -18.60 -14.34 9.29
CA MET A 70 -18.88 -14.94 7.98
C MET A 70 -20.37 -15.26 7.83
N VAL A 71 -20.93 -15.01 6.64
CA VAL A 71 -22.34 -15.32 6.31
C VAL A 71 -22.60 -16.82 6.39
N ALA A 72 -21.57 -17.65 6.24
CA ALA A 72 -21.63 -19.11 6.42
C ALA A 72 -22.08 -19.57 7.84
N ASP A 73 -22.09 -18.68 8.85
CA ASP A 73 -22.61 -18.97 10.20
C ASP A 73 -24.09 -18.58 10.37
N VAL A 74 -24.70 -17.91 9.38
CA VAL A 74 -26.14 -17.62 9.36
C VAL A 74 -26.82 -18.74 8.59
N ASP A 75 -27.49 -19.64 9.31
CA ASP A 75 -28.54 -20.47 8.72
C ASP A 75 -29.52 -19.53 8.00
N VAL A 76 -29.50 -19.55 6.66
CA VAL A 76 -30.52 -18.90 5.84
C VAL A 76 -31.81 -19.69 6.06
N ALA A 77 -32.53 -19.29 7.10
CA ALA A 77 -33.86 -19.77 7.39
C ALA A 77 -34.75 -19.40 6.20
N ALA A 78 -35.06 -20.42 5.39
CA ALA A 78 -36.17 -20.51 4.45
C ALA A 78 -36.70 -19.18 3.89
N ASP A 79 -36.20 -18.78 2.73
CA ASP A 79 -37.05 -18.57 1.54
C ASP A 79 -36.17 -18.58 0.27
N ASP A 80 -36.78 -19.00 -0.85
CA ASP A 80 -36.34 -18.91 -2.26
C ASP A 80 -35.07 -19.67 -2.75
N ASP A 81 -35.25 -20.96 -3.06
CA ASP A 81 -34.85 -21.68 -4.30
C ASP A 81 -33.45 -21.49 -4.96
N GLU A 82 -32.39 -21.08 -4.25
CA GLU A 82 -30.99 -21.33 -4.64
C GLU A 82 -30.28 -22.22 -3.60
N PRO A 83 -29.77 -23.41 -3.96
CA PRO A 83 -29.06 -24.26 -3.03
C PRO A 83 -27.68 -23.66 -2.72
N SER A 84 -27.63 -22.81 -1.68
CA SER A 84 -26.38 -22.25 -1.16
C SER A 84 -25.44 -23.38 -0.72
N LYS A 85 -24.57 -23.80 -1.65
CA LYS A 85 -23.41 -24.64 -1.36
C LYS A 85 -22.42 -23.78 -0.57
N ASN A 86 -22.69 -23.67 0.73
CA ASN A 86 -21.80 -23.05 1.69
C ASN A 86 -20.45 -23.76 1.58
N GLY A 87 -19.46 -23.04 1.05
CA GLY A 87 -18.12 -23.54 0.80
C GLY A 87 -17.41 -23.98 2.08
N ASP A 88 -16.28 -24.68 1.93
CA ASP A 88 -15.45 -25.03 3.09
C ASP A 88 -15.15 -23.76 3.91
N ARG A 89 -15.56 -23.79 5.18
CA ARG A 89 -15.41 -22.71 6.16
C ARG A 89 -13.95 -22.27 6.30
N TRP A 90 -12.98 -23.17 6.07
CA TRP A 90 -11.56 -22.83 6.03
C TRP A 90 -11.17 -22.02 4.78
N ILE A 91 -11.69 -22.38 3.61
CA ILE A 91 -11.44 -21.66 2.35
C ILE A 91 -12.08 -20.26 2.42
N ASN A 92 -13.31 -20.17 2.92
CA ASN A 92 -14.01 -18.91 3.14
C ASN A 92 -13.26 -17.99 4.14
N ALA A 93 -12.73 -18.54 5.23
CA ALA A 93 -11.93 -17.78 6.21
C ALA A 93 -10.59 -17.31 5.63
N PHE A 94 -9.91 -18.14 4.84
CA PHE A 94 -8.70 -17.75 4.11
C PHE A 94 -8.98 -16.64 3.09
N TYR A 95 -10.06 -16.79 2.32
CA TYR A 95 -10.53 -15.80 1.35
C TYR A 95 -10.84 -14.45 2.00
N CYS A 96 -11.72 -14.41 3.01
CA CYS A 96 -12.02 -13.17 3.74
C CYS A 96 -10.76 -12.55 4.36
N SER A 97 -9.82 -13.35 4.87
CA SER A 97 -8.54 -12.85 5.36
C SER A 97 -7.69 -12.20 4.27
N ALA A 98 -7.51 -12.88 3.14
CA ALA A 98 -6.70 -12.39 2.03
C ALA A 98 -7.26 -11.08 1.46
N ILE A 99 -8.54 -11.05 1.10
CA ILE A 99 -9.18 -9.86 0.50
C ILE A 99 -9.25 -8.68 1.46
N SER A 100 -9.29 -8.92 2.78
CA SER A 100 -9.24 -7.85 3.80
C SER A 100 -7.84 -7.27 3.95
N LEU A 101 -6.80 -8.11 3.93
CA LEU A 101 -5.40 -7.68 4.05
C LEU A 101 -4.88 -6.99 2.78
N THR A 102 -5.38 -7.39 1.61
CA THR A 102 -5.13 -6.70 0.32
C THR A 102 -6.06 -5.51 0.09
N THR A 103 -6.89 -5.15 1.08
CA THR A 103 -7.89 -4.07 1.02
C THR A 103 -8.82 -4.10 -0.20
N VAL A 104 -9.13 -5.28 -0.73
CA VAL A 104 -10.11 -5.48 -1.80
C VAL A 104 -11.53 -5.50 -1.23
N GLY A 105 -11.76 -6.30 -0.18
CA GLY A 105 -12.97 -6.24 0.66
C GLY A 105 -14.33 -6.34 -0.06
N PHE A 106 -14.55 -7.38 -0.87
CA PHE A 106 -15.79 -7.57 -1.66
C PHE A 106 -17.13 -7.49 -0.90
N GLY A 107 -17.15 -7.74 0.41
CA GLY A 107 -18.38 -7.68 1.20
C GLY A 107 -19.35 -8.85 0.99
N ASP A 108 -18.95 -9.87 0.23
CA ASP A 108 -19.78 -10.98 -0.26
C ASP A 108 -20.02 -12.08 0.79
N ILE A 109 -18.97 -12.49 1.50
CA ILE A 109 -19.03 -13.52 2.56
C ILE A 109 -18.86 -12.89 3.95
N CYS A 110 -18.26 -11.70 4.03
CA CYS A 110 -17.89 -11.03 5.28
C CYS A 110 -18.07 -9.50 5.15
N PRO A 111 -18.69 -8.79 6.11
CA PRO A 111 -19.18 -9.27 7.40
C PRO A 111 -20.69 -9.58 7.43
N ALA A 112 -21.11 -10.60 8.19
CA ALA A 112 -22.53 -10.95 8.33
C ALA A 112 -23.24 -10.13 9.42
N ASN A 113 -23.03 -10.49 10.69
CA ASN A 113 -23.59 -9.82 11.85
C ASN A 113 -22.50 -9.73 12.94
N PRO A 114 -21.48 -8.87 12.76
CA PRO A 114 -20.34 -8.82 13.65
C PRO A 114 -20.72 -8.16 14.99
N ASP A 115 -20.53 -8.94 16.07
CA ASP A 115 -20.46 -8.44 17.44
C ASP A 115 -19.33 -7.40 17.60
N PHE A 116 -19.27 -6.74 18.75
CA PHE A 116 -18.23 -5.74 19.07
C PHE A 116 -16.81 -6.26 18.78
N LEU A 117 -16.50 -7.51 19.15
CA LEU A 117 -15.20 -8.13 18.88
C LEU A 117 -14.93 -8.30 17.37
N GLY A 118 -15.94 -8.72 16.60
CA GLY A 118 -15.85 -8.86 15.15
C GLY A 118 -15.62 -7.50 14.46
N ARG A 119 -16.31 -6.44 14.91
CA ARG A 119 -16.13 -5.08 14.38
C ARG A 119 -14.72 -4.53 14.67
N VAL A 120 -14.23 -4.73 15.89
CA VAL A 120 -12.86 -4.36 16.28
C VAL A 120 -11.84 -5.12 15.42
N PHE A 121 -12.02 -6.44 15.23
CA PHE A 121 -11.17 -7.25 14.36
C PHE A 121 -11.17 -6.76 12.90
N LEU A 122 -12.35 -6.53 12.31
CA LEU A 122 -12.51 -5.98 10.95
C LEU A 122 -11.94 -4.57 10.77
N THR A 123 -11.81 -3.81 11.86
CA THR A 123 -11.18 -2.47 11.83
C THR A 123 -9.67 -2.58 11.94
N ILE A 124 -9.16 -3.48 12.78
CA ILE A 124 -7.72 -3.64 13.04
C ILE A 124 -7.02 -4.39 11.90
N LEU A 125 -7.60 -5.48 11.40
CA LEU A 125 -6.94 -6.34 10.39
C LEU A 125 -6.54 -5.56 9.12
N PRO A 126 -7.39 -4.71 8.50
CA PRO A 126 -7.00 -3.95 7.31
C PRO A 126 -6.00 -2.83 7.60
N LEU A 127 -5.95 -2.27 8.82
CA LEU A 127 -4.92 -1.30 9.21
C LEU A 127 -3.53 -1.94 9.20
N PHE A 128 -3.41 -3.18 9.73
CA PHE A 128 -2.20 -3.96 9.59
C PHE A 128 -1.94 -4.41 8.14
N GLY A 129 -2.99 -4.66 7.35
CA GLY A 129 -2.90 -4.89 5.90
C GLY A 129 -2.20 -3.74 5.16
N LEU A 130 -2.70 -2.51 5.30
CA LEU A 130 -2.13 -1.33 4.66
C LEU A 130 -0.67 -1.09 5.06
N GLY A 131 -0.34 -1.21 6.35
CA GLY A 131 1.00 -0.93 6.86
C GLY A 131 2.03 -2.04 6.63
N PHE A 132 1.70 -3.28 6.99
CA PHE A 132 2.65 -4.40 7.04
C PHE A 132 2.51 -5.40 5.88
N PHE A 133 1.36 -5.45 5.22
CA PHE A 133 1.13 -6.34 4.08
C PHE A 133 1.45 -5.62 2.77
N CYS A 134 0.72 -4.55 2.44
CA CYS A 134 0.79 -3.90 1.13
C CYS A 134 2.20 -3.37 0.78
N GLY A 135 2.82 -2.57 1.66
CA GLY A 135 4.14 -1.99 1.40
C GLY A 135 5.27 -3.03 1.21
N PRO A 136 5.49 -3.96 2.15
CA PRO A 136 6.51 -5.00 2.02
C PRO A 136 6.25 -6.00 0.88
N VAL A 137 4.99 -6.37 0.60
CA VAL A 137 4.65 -7.27 -0.53
C VAL A 137 4.89 -6.58 -1.88
N LEU A 138 4.58 -5.29 -2.00
CA LEU A 138 4.90 -4.47 -3.18
C LEU A 138 6.41 -4.45 -3.47
N SER A 139 7.24 -4.34 -2.43
CA SER A 139 8.72 -4.39 -2.58
C SER A 139 9.19 -5.72 -3.18
N ILE A 140 8.65 -6.86 -2.71
CA ILE A 140 8.97 -8.18 -3.28
C ILE A 140 8.46 -8.30 -4.73
N ALA A 141 7.21 -7.93 -5.00
CA ALA A 141 6.63 -8.01 -6.34
C ALA A 141 7.42 -7.17 -7.36
N SER A 142 7.88 -5.98 -6.97
CA SER A 142 8.72 -5.12 -7.81
C SER A 142 10.05 -5.80 -8.19
N SER A 143 10.66 -6.57 -7.29
CA SER A 143 11.93 -7.26 -7.55
C SER A 143 11.82 -8.28 -8.69
N TRP A 144 10.66 -8.94 -8.85
CA TRP A 144 10.44 -9.94 -9.90
C TRP A 144 10.31 -9.32 -11.29
N THR A 145 9.87 -8.06 -11.37
CA THR A 145 9.75 -7.33 -12.65
C THR A 145 11.09 -7.16 -13.37
N SER A 146 12.21 -7.19 -12.64
CA SER A 146 13.57 -7.15 -13.20
C SER A 146 13.96 -8.38 -14.03
N GLN A 147 13.29 -9.52 -13.81
CA GLN A 147 13.60 -10.79 -14.46
C GLN A 147 12.79 -11.03 -15.75
N VAL A 148 11.75 -10.22 -16.00
CA VAL A 148 10.79 -10.43 -17.09
C VAL A 148 11.01 -9.39 -18.20
N PRO A 149 11.24 -9.79 -19.47
CA PRO A 149 11.34 -8.85 -20.58
C PRO A 149 10.02 -8.09 -20.76
N GLY A 150 10.05 -6.78 -20.55
CA GLY A 150 8.86 -5.91 -20.54
C GLY A 150 8.46 -5.38 -19.15
N GLY A 151 9.16 -5.79 -18.08
CA GLY A 151 9.03 -5.18 -16.75
C GLY A 151 7.66 -5.35 -16.10
N ALA A 152 7.30 -4.38 -15.24
CA ALA A 152 6.07 -4.42 -14.45
C ALA A 152 4.79 -4.55 -15.28
N VAL A 153 4.72 -3.88 -16.43
CA VAL A 153 3.53 -3.88 -17.30
C VAL A 153 3.32 -5.24 -17.98
N ALA A 154 4.39 -5.86 -18.48
CA ALA A 154 4.31 -7.18 -19.11
C ALA A 154 3.95 -8.29 -18.11
N LEU A 155 4.53 -8.23 -16.90
CA LEU A 155 4.16 -9.16 -15.82
C LEU A 155 2.71 -8.92 -15.37
N GLY A 156 2.31 -7.66 -15.17
CA GLY A 156 0.94 -7.26 -14.82
C GLY A 156 -0.11 -7.80 -15.78
N THR A 157 0.08 -7.56 -17.08
CA THR A 157 -0.84 -8.05 -18.13
C THR A 157 -0.87 -9.57 -18.23
N LEU A 158 0.26 -10.25 -18.05
CA LEU A 158 0.31 -11.72 -18.00
C LEU A 158 -0.50 -12.29 -16.84
N THR A 159 -0.33 -11.76 -15.62
CA THR A 159 -1.05 -12.24 -14.44
C THR A 159 -2.55 -11.99 -14.53
N ILE A 160 -2.98 -10.85 -15.10
CA ILE A 160 -4.41 -10.61 -15.41
C ILE A 160 -4.91 -11.64 -16.43
N ALA A 161 -4.19 -11.87 -17.54
CA ALA A 161 -4.62 -12.83 -18.57
C ALA A 161 -4.73 -14.27 -18.05
N VAL A 162 -3.80 -14.70 -17.19
CA VAL A 162 -3.86 -16.00 -16.49
C VAL A 162 -5.08 -16.05 -15.57
N ALA A 163 -5.35 -14.99 -14.80
CA ALA A 163 -6.48 -14.95 -13.88
C ALA A 163 -7.84 -14.93 -14.57
N VAL A 164 -7.99 -14.20 -15.68
CA VAL A 164 -9.19 -14.25 -16.53
C VAL A 164 -9.40 -15.67 -17.03
N SER A 165 -8.35 -16.31 -17.55
CA SER A 165 -8.43 -17.68 -18.09
C SER A 165 -8.74 -18.74 -17.02
N ALA A 166 -8.27 -18.54 -15.79
CA ALA A 166 -8.55 -19.44 -14.67
C ALA A 166 -10.00 -19.25 -14.16
N LEU A 167 -10.45 -18.00 -13.98
CA LEU A 167 -11.80 -17.72 -13.49
C LEU A 167 -12.89 -18.18 -14.47
N THR A 168 -12.72 -17.96 -15.78
CA THR A 168 -13.67 -18.49 -16.77
C THR A 168 -13.70 -20.02 -16.82
N ALA A 169 -12.63 -20.71 -16.43
CA ALA A 169 -12.55 -22.17 -16.40
C ALA A 169 -13.00 -22.80 -15.06
N LEU A 170 -12.91 -22.07 -13.94
CA LEU A 170 -13.29 -22.55 -12.60
C LEU A 170 -14.74 -22.20 -12.22
N GLU A 171 -15.28 -21.10 -12.75
CA GLU A 171 -16.60 -20.56 -12.38
C GLU A 171 -17.61 -20.54 -13.54
N ASP A 172 -17.24 -21.04 -14.72
CA ASP A 172 -18.01 -20.96 -15.97
C ASP A 172 -18.49 -19.52 -16.32
N MET A 173 -17.82 -18.49 -15.78
CA MET A 173 -18.22 -17.09 -15.93
C MET A 173 -17.88 -16.51 -17.29
N SER A 174 -18.58 -15.43 -17.69
CA SER A 174 -18.29 -14.77 -18.96
C SER A 174 -16.93 -14.09 -18.95
N ILE A 175 -16.30 -13.96 -20.13
CA ILE A 175 -14.98 -13.31 -20.27
C ILE A 175 -15.05 -11.83 -19.81
N SER A 176 -16.18 -11.14 -20.03
CA SER A 176 -16.37 -9.77 -19.53
C SER A 176 -16.38 -9.70 -18.02
N ASP A 177 -17.06 -10.63 -17.35
CA ASP A 177 -17.19 -10.65 -15.90
C ASP A 177 -15.86 -11.04 -15.24
N ALA A 178 -15.12 -11.98 -15.85
CA ALA A 178 -13.77 -12.35 -15.43
C ALA A 178 -12.77 -11.20 -15.60
N ILE A 179 -12.82 -10.43 -16.70
CA ILE A 179 -12.00 -9.22 -16.88
C ILE A 179 -12.36 -8.16 -15.83
N HIS A 180 -13.66 -7.92 -15.62
CA HIS A 180 -14.13 -6.96 -14.62
C HIS A 180 -13.63 -7.35 -13.21
N LEU A 181 -13.89 -8.60 -12.79
CA LEU A 181 -13.47 -9.14 -11.50
C LEU A 181 -11.95 -9.06 -11.29
N THR A 182 -11.15 -9.49 -12.28
CA THR A 182 -9.68 -9.43 -12.17
C THR A 182 -9.14 -8.01 -12.08
N VAL A 183 -9.75 -7.05 -12.78
CA VAL A 183 -9.38 -5.63 -12.72
C VAL A 183 -9.80 -5.00 -11.39
N ILE A 184 -11.06 -5.14 -10.95
CA ILE A 184 -11.53 -4.54 -9.68
C ILE A 184 -10.81 -5.12 -8.44
N THR A 185 -10.34 -6.38 -8.53
CA THR A 185 -9.43 -6.96 -7.53
C THR A 185 -8.05 -6.31 -7.58
N GLY A 186 -7.47 -6.17 -8.77
CA GLY A 186 -6.15 -5.56 -8.97
C GLY A 186 -6.07 -4.10 -8.52
N THR A 187 -7.12 -3.33 -8.78
CA THR A 187 -7.27 -1.93 -8.32
C THR A 187 -7.71 -1.81 -6.86
N THR A 188 -7.91 -2.92 -6.14
CA THR A 188 -8.46 -2.97 -4.77
C THR A 188 -9.74 -2.16 -4.60
N ILE A 189 -10.66 -2.27 -5.56
CA ILE A 189 -11.99 -1.61 -5.54
C ILE A 189 -13.04 -2.55 -4.93
N GLY A 190 -13.05 -3.82 -5.36
CA GLY A 190 -13.88 -4.88 -4.79
C GLY A 190 -15.38 -4.55 -4.65
N TYR A 191 -16.07 -4.17 -5.72
CA TYR A 191 -17.50 -3.79 -5.65
C TYR A 191 -18.46 -4.89 -5.14
N GLY A 192 -18.08 -6.17 -5.25
CA GLY A 192 -18.91 -7.30 -4.83
C GLY A 192 -20.10 -7.60 -5.76
N ASP A 193 -20.16 -6.94 -6.91
CA ASP A 193 -21.18 -7.10 -7.96
C ASP A 193 -21.00 -8.39 -8.77
N VAL A 194 -19.75 -8.78 -9.02
CA VAL A 194 -19.34 -10.07 -9.57
C VAL A 194 -18.36 -10.70 -8.58
N THR A 195 -18.64 -11.93 -8.13
CA THR A 195 -17.78 -12.68 -7.20
C THR A 195 -17.76 -14.18 -7.52
N VAL A 196 -16.82 -14.88 -6.91
CA VAL A 196 -16.60 -16.33 -7.04
C VAL A 196 -17.52 -17.12 -6.10
N LYS A 197 -18.18 -18.14 -6.64
CA LYS A 197 -19.14 -18.99 -5.92
C LYS A 197 -18.56 -20.34 -5.53
N THR A 198 -17.57 -20.84 -6.27
CA THR A 198 -16.91 -22.12 -5.98
C THR A 198 -15.76 -21.96 -4.99
N ASP A 199 -15.43 -23.05 -4.30
CA ASP A 199 -14.30 -23.06 -3.35
C ASP A 199 -12.94 -22.96 -4.06
N GLU A 200 -12.84 -23.56 -5.25
CA GLU A 200 -11.65 -23.46 -6.10
C GLU A 200 -11.44 -22.02 -6.59
N GLY A 201 -12.52 -21.35 -7.01
CA GLY A 201 -12.51 -19.94 -7.39
C GLY A 201 -12.21 -19.00 -6.22
N ARG A 202 -12.74 -19.25 -5.02
CA ARG A 202 -12.39 -18.49 -3.79
C ARG A 202 -10.92 -18.63 -3.42
N LEU A 203 -10.39 -19.85 -3.43
CA LEU A 203 -8.98 -20.09 -3.14
C LEU A 203 -8.08 -19.44 -4.21
N PHE A 204 -8.45 -19.57 -5.48
CA PHE A 204 -7.76 -18.92 -6.60
C PHE A 204 -7.76 -17.39 -6.46
N LEU A 205 -8.93 -16.79 -6.23
CA LEU A 205 -9.09 -15.34 -6.15
C LEU A 205 -8.36 -14.76 -4.93
N ALA A 206 -8.33 -15.47 -3.80
CA ALA A 206 -7.55 -15.10 -2.62
C ALA A 206 -6.04 -15.06 -2.91
N ILE A 207 -5.49 -16.07 -3.59
CA ILE A 207 -4.08 -16.12 -4.00
C ILE A 207 -3.79 -15.02 -5.03
N TYR A 208 -4.68 -14.86 -6.02
CA TYR A 208 -4.57 -13.81 -7.04
C TYR A 208 -4.56 -12.42 -6.40
N ALA A 209 -5.45 -12.12 -5.45
CA ALA A 209 -5.51 -10.83 -4.75
C ALA A 209 -4.17 -10.45 -4.10
N ILE A 210 -3.50 -11.42 -3.45
CA ILE A 210 -2.19 -11.23 -2.82
C ILE A 210 -1.10 -10.91 -3.87
N LEU A 211 -1.10 -11.64 -5.00
CA LEU A 211 -0.13 -11.45 -6.07
C LEU A 211 -0.35 -10.14 -6.84
N ILE A 212 -1.58 -9.86 -7.24
CA ILE A 212 -1.92 -8.71 -8.08
C ILE A 212 -1.75 -7.38 -7.32
N CYS A 213 -2.02 -7.34 -6.02
CA CYS A 213 -1.87 -6.12 -5.20
C CYS A 213 -0.44 -5.54 -5.29
N GLY A 214 0.57 -6.40 -5.11
CA GLY A 214 1.98 -6.00 -5.25
C GLY A 214 2.37 -5.65 -6.70
N MET A 215 1.78 -6.32 -7.70
CA MET A 215 2.08 -6.05 -9.10
C MET A 215 1.41 -4.78 -9.64
N PHE A 216 0.20 -4.47 -9.19
CA PHE A 216 -0.55 -3.29 -9.60
C PHE A 216 0.12 -2.01 -9.09
N GLY A 217 0.66 -2.01 -7.86
CA GLY A 217 1.49 -0.92 -7.36
C GLY A 217 2.73 -0.65 -8.21
N ALA A 218 3.38 -1.68 -8.75
CA ALA A 218 4.51 -1.53 -9.67
C ALA A 218 4.09 -0.95 -11.04
N VAL A 219 2.86 -1.17 -11.50
CA VAL A 219 2.29 -0.51 -12.68
C VAL A 219 2.02 0.98 -12.40
N LEU A 220 1.55 1.33 -11.20
CA LEU A 220 1.32 2.73 -10.81
C LEU A 220 2.61 3.57 -10.74
N ASP A 221 3.76 2.97 -10.42
CA ASP A 221 5.06 3.69 -10.40
C ASP A 221 5.53 4.11 -11.81
N VAL A 222 5.08 3.40 -12.86
CA VAL A 222 5.25 3.83 -14.26
C VAL A 222 4.48 5.13 -14.53
N SER A 223 3.24 5.23 -14.04
CA SER A 223 2.41 6.44 -14.15
C SER A 223 3.03 7.61 -13.39
N LYS A 224 3.61 7.36 -12.21
CA LYS A 224 4.36 8.37 -11.44
C LYS A 224 5.59 8.85 -12.21
N THR A 225 6.40 7.95 -12.75
CA THR A 225 7.59 8.28 -13.56
C THR A 225 7.22 9.12 -14.79
N LEU A 226 6.10 8.79 -15.46
CA LEU A 226 5.57 9.57 -16.57
C LEU A 226 5.11 10.97 -16.12
N LEU A 227 4.40 11.08 -14.99
CA LEU A 227 3.97 12.36 -14.43
C LEU A 227 5.16 13.24 -14.07
N GLU A 228 6.20 12.68 -13.43
CA GLU A 228 7.44 13.38 -13.13
C GLU A 228 8.13 13.89 -14.41
N ALA A 229 8.19 13.06 -15.46
CA ALA A 229 8.74 13.47 -16.75
C ALA A 229 7.94 14.60 -17.43
N LEU A 230 6.61 14.62 -17.27
CA LEU A 230 5.74 15.69 -17.79
C LEU A 230 5.80 16.98 -16.95
N CYS A 231 5.99 16.87 -15.64
CA CYS A 231 6.06 18.01 -14.72
C CYS A 231 7.47 18.63 -14.60
N GLN A 232 8.50 18.00 -15.14
CA GLN A 232 9.86 18.57 -15.20
C GLN A 232 9.88 19.85 -16.05
N THR A 233 9.90 21.00 -15.39
CA THR A 233 10.20 22.27 -16.03
C THR A 233 11.68 22.29 -16.45
N PRO A 234 12.01 22.62 -17.72
CA PRO A 234 13.38 22.58 -18.20
C PRO A 234 14.23 23.59 -17.42
N ALA A 235 15.21 23.09 -16.66
CA ALA A 235 16.08 23.91 -15.82
C ALA A 235 16.75 25.03 -16.65
N PRO A 236 16.81 26.28 -16.16
CA PRO A 236 17.39 27.39 -16.90
C PRO A 236 18.86 27.10 -17.19
N LYS A 237 19.20 27.03 -18.49
CA LYS A 237 20.58 26.76 -18.95
C LYS A 237 21.54 27.74 -18.29
N LYS A 238 22.37 27.26 -17.34
CA LYS A 238 23.50 28.03 -16.79
C LYS A 238 24.36 28.50 -17.96
N ARG A 239 24.26 29.80 -18.30
CA ARG A 239 25.16 30.45 -19.26
C ARG A 239 26.59 30.18 -18.78
N ARG A 240 27.34 29.36 -19.51
CA ARG A 240 28.78 29.17 -19.28
C ARG A 240 29.43 30.56 -19.33
N ALA A 241 29.87 31.06 -18.18
CA ALA A 241 30.69 32.25 -18.12
C ALA A 241 31.99 31.95 -18.87
N VAL A 242 32.12 32.50 -20.08
CA VAL A 242 33.33 32.38 -20.89
C VAL A 242 34.41 33.18 -20.17
N ASN A 243 35.19 32.49 -19.33
CA ASN A 243 36.22 33.10 -18.53
C ASN A 243 37.40 33.48 -19.43
N LYS A 244 37.34 34.67 -20.02
CA LYS A 244 38.37 35.27 -20.87
C LYS A 244 39.59 35.62 -20.00
N LYS A 245 40.37 34.60 -19.64
CA LYS A 245 41.69 34.77 -19.04
C LYS A 245 42.64 35.32 -20.10
N LYS A 246 42.59 36.63 -20.32
CA LYS A 246 43.62 37.37 -21.06
C LYS A 246 44.95 37.14 -20.36
N ARG A 247 45.85 36.43 -21.05
CA ARG A 247 47.28 36.68 -20.90
C ARG A 247 47.53 38.01 -21.59
N ASP A 248 48.12 38.94 -20.86
CA ASP A 248 48.98 40.04 -21.31
C ASP A 248 49.79 40.44 -20.05
#